data_AF-A0A9X1B3D5-F1
#
_entry.id   AF-A0A9X1B3D5-F1
#
_cell.length_a   1.000
_cell.length_b   1.000
_cell.length_c   1.000
_cell.angle_alpha   90.00
_cell.angle_beta   90.00
_cell.angle_gamma   90.00
#
_symmetry.space_group_name_H-M   'P 1'
#
loop_
_entity.id
_entity.type
_entity.pdbx_description
1 polymer ?
#
loop_
_entity_poly.entity_id
_entity_poly.type
_entity_poly.pdbx_seq_one_letter_code
_entity_poly.pdbx_strand_id
1 'polypeptide(L)'
;MAEQSPLDMLTELAREARDRAGQALASERNNERMVAQQLESLGTYRAEYAQRLQKAMCEGIDPATMQNYQQFLSALDDALTRAKQALAAQQQRVLKTQKQWQNEQCRLSSYNTLTARRAMQEQIAENRREQRLNDELVTNREVRRRLQQQDA
;
A
#
# COMPACT_ATOMS: atom_id res chain seq x y z
N MET A 1 -33.49 7.68 -0.37
CA MET A 1 -32.03 7.49 -0.42
C MET A 1 -31.81 6.03 -0.77
N ALA A 2 -31.05 5.73 -1.82
CA ALA A 2 -30.81 4.34 -2.22
C ALA A 2 -30.12 3.61 -1.06
N GLU A 3 -30.70 2.49 -0.61
CA GLU A 3 -30.09 1.63 0.39
C GLU A 3 -28.72 1.18 -0.14
N GLN A 4 -27.66 1.38 0.66
CA GLN A 4 -26.31 0.96 0.28
C GLN A 4 -26.32 -0.53 -0.03
N SER A 5 -25.91 -0.88 -1.25
CA SER A 5 -25.88 -2.26 -1.69
C SER A 5 -24.83 -3.03 -0.88
N PRO A 6 -25.03 -4.33 -0.58
CA PRO A 6 -23.99 -5.17 0.01
C PRO A 6 -22.65 -5.11 -0.75
N LEU A 7 -22.70 -4.88 -2.08
CA LEU A 7 -21.51 -4.73 -2.91
C LEU A 7 -20.77 -3.40 -2.64
N ASP A 8 -21.49 -2.32 -2.34
CA ASP A 8 -20.89 -1.03 -1.99
C ASP A 8 -20.20 -1.14 -0.63
N MET A 9 -20.85 -1.80 0.33
CA MET A 9 -20.25 -2.08 1.64
C MET A 9 -18.97 -2.93 1.52
N LEU A 10 -18.98 -3.98 0.69
CA LEU A 10 -17.78 -4.79 0.42
C LEU A 10 -16.66 -3.98 -0.25
N THR A 11 -17.01 -3.05 -1.13
CA THR A 11 -16.05 -2.16 -1.79
C THR A 11 -15.39 -1.22 -0.79
N GLU A 12 -16.17 -0.60 0.10
CA GLU A 12 -15.63 0.26 1.16
C GLU A 12 -14.76 -0.52 2.15
N LEU A 13 -15.19 -1.72 2.58
CA LEU A 13 -14.39 -2.56 3.46
C LEU A 13 -13.05 -2.95 2.82
N ALA A 14 -13.04 -3.26 1.51
CA ALA A 14 -11.82 -3.56 0.78
C ALA A 14 -10.92 -2.32 0.63
N ARG A 15 -11.50 -1.13 0.49
CA ARG A 15 -10.74 0.14 0.46
C ARG A 15 -10.05 0.38 1.80
N GLU A 16 -10.78 0.26 2.90
CA GLU A 16 -10.22 0.40 4.26
C GLU A 16 -9.13 -0.65 4.55
N ALA A 17 -9.32 -1.90 4.10
CA ALA A 17 -8.31 -2.94 4.22
C ALA A 17 -7.03 -2.60 3.44
N ARG A 18 -7.17 -2.15 2.19
CA ARG A 18 -6.05 -1.70 1.35
C ARG A 18 -5.33 -0.52 1.99
N ASP A 19 -6.05 0.45 2.53
CA ASP A 19 -5.45 1.66 3.12
C ASP A 19 -4.70 1.33 4.42
N ARG A 20 -5.26 0.47 5.27
CA ARG A 20 -4.54 -0.06 6.44
C ARG A 20 -3.27 -0.82 6.05
N ALA A 21 -3.34 -1.67 5.03
CA ALA A 21 -2.15 -2.35 4.51
C ALA A 21 -1.12 -1.36 3.96
N GLY A 22 -1.56 -0.26 3.37
CA GLY A 22 -0.70 0.82 2.87
C GLY A 22 0.02 1.57 4.01
N GLN A 23 -0.69 1.88 5.10
CA GLN A 23 -0.10 2.48 6.30
C GLN A 23 0.94 1.54 6.94
N ALA A 24 0.62 0.24 7.04
CA ALA A 24 1.56 -0.75 7.54
C ALA A 24 2.82 -0.82 6.67
N LEU A 25 2.67 -0.85 5.34
CA LEU A 25 3.81 -0.86 4.42
C LEU A 25 4.69 0.40 4.57
N ALA A 26 4.07 1.57 4.73
CA ALA A 26 4.80 2.82 4.97
C ALA A 26 5.60 2.76 6.28
N SER A 27 5.01 2.24 7.36
CA SER A 27 5.69 2.05 8.63
C SER A 27 6.89 1.10 8.50
N GLU A 28 6.73 -0.05 7.84
CA GLU A 28 7.83 -1.02 7.66
C GLU A 28 8.98 -0.43 6.82
N ARG A 29 8.67 0.38 5.80
CA ARG A 29 9.69 1.09 5.00
C ARG A 29 10.41 2.18 5.77
N ASN A 30 9.72 2.89 6.66
CA ASN A 30 10.37 3.86 7.54
C ASN A 30 11.33 3.17 8.51
N ASN A 31 10.90 2.04 9.10
CA ASN A 31 11.75 1.23 9.95
C ASN A 31 12.98 0.68 9.20
N GLU A 32 12.81 0.22 7.96
CA GLU A 32 13.93 -0.20 7.09
C GLU A 32 14.96 0.91 6.91
N ARG A 33 14.52 2.14 6.62
CA ARG A 33 15.40 3.31 6.48
C ARG A 33 16.15 3.62 7.77
N MET A 34 15.47 3.58 8.92
CA MET A 34 16.11 3.81 10.22
C MET A 34 17.18 2.77 10.52
N VAL A 35 16.91 1.48 10.28
CA VAL A 35 17.89 0.40 10.49
C VAL A 35 19.08 0.55 9.53
N ALA A 36 18.83 0.92 8.27
CA ALA A 36 19.90 1.17 7.30
C ALA A 36 20.79 2.35 7.72
N GLN A 37 20.21 3.45 8.19
CA GLN A 37 20.95 4.61 8.71
C GLN A 37 21.80 4.26 9.94
N GLN A 38 21.26 3.45 10.85
CA GLN A 38 22.00 2.98 12.02
C GLN A 38 23.19 2.09 11.61
N LEU A 39 22.99 1.21 10.63
CA LEU A 39 24.05 0.36 10.09
C LEU A 39 25.17 1.18 9.44
N GLU A 40 24.81 2.19 8.65
CA GLU A 40 25.75 3.12 8.03
C GLU A 40 26.55 3.89 9.10
N SER A 41 25.87 4.44 10.09
CA SER A 41 26.50 5.17 11.20
C SER A 41 27.50 4.31 11.97
N LEU A 42 27.14 3.05 12.26
CA LEU A 42 28.05 2.09 12.89
C LEU A 42 29.27 1.79 12.00
N GLY A 43 29.08 1.68 10.69
CA GLY A 43 30.15 1.45 9.73
C GLY A 43 31.15 2.60 9.68
N THR A 44 30.65 3.83 9.60
CA THR A 44 31.47 5.04 9.65
C THR A 44 32.23 5.14 10.97
N TYR A 45 31.54 4.96 12.10
CA TYR A 45 32.17 5.01 13.42
C TYR A 45 33.28 3.96 13.58
N ARG A 46 33.05 2.74 13.11
CA ARG A 46 34.06 1.68 13.12
C ARG A 46 35.28 2.04 12.27
N ALA A 47 35.08 2.63 11.09
CA ALA A 47 36.18 3.05 10.21
C ALA A 47 37.02 4.16 10.85
N GLU A 48 36.38 5.19 11.42
CA GLU A 48 37.06 6.25 12.17
C GLU A 48 37.84 5.70 13.36
N TYR A 49 37.24 4.76 14.10
CA TYR A 49 37.87 4.16 15.27
C TYR A 49 39.10 3.32 14.89
N ALA A 50 39.03 2.58 13.79
CA ALA A 50 40.17 1.84 13.25
C ALA A 50 41.32 2.77 12.80
N GLN A 51 41.01 3.91 12.18
CA GLN A 51 42.01 4.92 11.83
C GLN A 51 42.70 5.52 13.05
N ARG A 52 41.95 5.79 14.13
CA ARG A 52 42.52 6.27 15.40
C ARG A 52 43.48 5.25 16.00
N LEU A 53 43.13 3.96 15.97
CA LEU A 53 44.04 2.90 16.41
C LEU A 53 45.32 2.87 15.55
N GLN A 54 45.20 2.93 14.23
CA GLN A 54 46.36 2.93 13.33
C GLN A 54 47.31 4.10 13.63
N LYS A 55 46.77 5.30 13.86
CA LYS A 55 47.56 6.47 14.25
C LYS A 55 48.25 6.27 15.61
N ALA A 56 47.53 5.77 16.61
CA ALA A 56 48.09 5.50 17.93
C ALA A 56 49.20 4.44 17.87
N MET A 57 49.08 3.43 17.02
CA MET A 57 50.14 2.44 16.79
C MET A 57 51.40 3.07 16.19
N CYS A 58 51.27 4.02 15.25
CA CYS A 58 52.40 4.74 14.69
C CYS A 58 53.11 5.66 15.71
N GLU A 59 52.35 6.23 16.66
CA GLU A 59 52.86 7.13 17.71
C GLU A 59 53.46 6.38 18.91
N GLY A 60 53.27 5.06 18.98
CA GLY A 60 53.63 4.22 20.11
C GLY A 60 52.49 4.16 21.13
N ILE A 61 51.89 2.98 21.26
CA ILE A 61 50.77 2.70 22.16
C ILE A 61 51.16 1.62 23.16
N ASP A 62 50.71 1.73 24.42
CA ASP A 62 50.94 0.69 25.39
C ASP A 62 50.08 -0.57 25.09
N PRO A 63 50.54 -1.77 25.50
CA PRO A 63 49.83 -3.02 25.20
C PRO A 63 48.41 -3.10 25.77
N ALA A 64 48.14 -2.50 26.93
CA ALA A 64 46.81 -2.56 27.55
C ALA A 64 45.81 -1.70 26.77
N THR A 65 46.22 -0.51 26.35
CA THR A 65 45.40 0.34 25.48
C THR A 65 45.15 -0.35 24.14
N MET A 66 46.17 -0.95 23.51
CA MET A 66 46.01 -1.71 22.27
C MET A 66 44.96 -2.82 22.40
N GLN A 67 45.00 -3.57 23.52
CA GLN A 67 44.05 -4.64 23.79
C GLN A 67 42.61 -4.11 23.95
N ASN A 68 42.43 -2.99 24.66
CA ASN A 68 41.12 -2.35 24.80
C ASN A 68 40.52 -1.93 23.45
N TYR A 69 41.35 -1.33 22.58
CA TYR A 69 40.92 -0.97 21.22
C TYR A 69 40.46 -2.18 20.41
N GLN A 70 41.21 -3.29 20.46
CA GLN A 70 40.87 -4.52 19.75
C GLN A 70 39.56 -5.13 20.26
N GLN A 71 39.35 -5.17 21.58
CA GLN A 71 38.10 -5.66 22.17
C GLN A 71 36.90 -4.82 21.72
N PHE A 72 37.03 -3.50 21.71
CA PHE A 72 35.96 -2.61 21.27
C PHE A 72 35.67 -2.76 19.76
N LEU A 73 36.70 -2.88 18.93
CA LEU A 73 36.53 -3.16 17.49
C LEU A 73 35.80 -4.49 17.27
N SER A 74 36.14 -5.54 18.01
CA SER A 74 35.42 -6.82 17.94
C SER A 74 33.95 -6.66 18.32
N ALA A 75 33.65 -5.90 19.38
CA ALA A 75 32.26 -5.63 19.78
C ALA A 75 31.48 -4.83 18.72
N LEU A 76 32.13 -3.88 18.04
CA LEU A 76 31.55 -3.15 16.91
C LEU A 76 31.30 -4.07 15.70
N ASP A 77 32.22 -4.97 15.39
CA ASP A 77 32.07 -5.95 14.30
C ASP A 77 30.89 -6.90 14.56
N ASP A 78 30.73 -7.35 15.80
CA ASP A 78 29.57 -8.14 16.21
C ASP A 78 28.26 -7.33 16.10
N ALA A 79 28.27 -6.07 16.53
CA ALA A 79 27.11 -5.18 16.42
C ALA A 79 26.73 -4.91 14.96
N LEU A 80 27.71 -4.69 14.08
CA LEU A 80 27.51 -4.54 12.64
C LEU A 80 26.91 -5.80 12.02
N THR A 81 27.38 -6.98 12.42
CA THR A 81 26.82 -8.25 11.95
C THR A 81 25.36 -8.39 12.36
N ARG A 82 25.02 -8.10 13.62
CA ARG A 82 23.63 -8.08 14.10
C ARG A 82 22.77 -7.05 13.36
N ALA A 83 23.28 -5.85 13.12
CA ALA A 83 22.56 -4.80 12.40
C ALA A 83 22.30 -5.19 10.92
N LYS A 84 23.25 -5.85 10.26
CA LYS A 84 23.05 -6.39 8.90
C LYS A 84 21.95 -7.46 8.87
N GLN A 85 21.94 -8.36 9.84
CA GLN A 85 20.89 -9.37 9.96
C GLN A 85 19.52 -8.73 10.23
N ALA A 86 19.46 -7.72 11.10
CA ALA A 86 18.25 -6.96 11.35
C ALA A 86 17.72 -6.25 10.11
N LEU A 87 18.61 -5.63 9.31
CA LEU A 87 18.25 -4.99 8.05
C LEU A 87 17.67 -6.01 7.05
N ALA A 88 18.31 -7.18 6.90
CA ALA A 88 17.82 -8.25 6.04
C ALA A 88 16.44 -8.75 6.49
N ALA A 89 16.24 -8.94 7.81
CA ALA A 89 14.92 -9.31 8.34
C ALA A 89 13.87 -8.22 8.09
N GLN A 90 14.25 -6.95 8.20
CA GLN A 90 13.36 -5.81 7.94
C GLN A 90 12.98 -5.71 6.46
N GLN A 91 13.93 -5.94 5.55
CA GLN A 91 13.66 -6.05 4.11
C GLN A 91 12.64 -7.15 3.79
N GLN A 92 12.77 -8.33 4.43
CA GLN A 92 11.79 -9.41 4.27
C GLN A 92 10.39 -9.01 4.77
N ARG A 93 10.29 -8.25 5.87
CA ARG A 93 9.01 -7.72 6.37
C ARG A 93 8.39 -6.74 5.37
N VAL A 94 9.18 -5.82 4.82
CA VAL A 94 8.72 -4.89 3.77
C VAL A 94 8.16 -5.64 2.57
N LEU A 95 8.86 -6.67 2.08
CA LEU A 95 8.40 -7.49 0.95
C LEU A 95 7.07 -8.21 1.27
N LYS A 96 6.95 -8.78 2.47
CA LYS A 96 5.72 -9.45 2.91
C LYS A 96 4.54 -8.48 2.98
N THR A 97 4.73 -7.32 3.60
CA THR A 97 3.68 -6.29 3.74
C THR A 97 3.32 -5.68 2.39
N GLN A 98 4.30 -5.53 1.48
CA GLN A 98 4.04 -5.09 0.11
C GLN A 98 3.14 -6.08 -0.64
N LYS A 99 3.40 -7.38 -0.52
CA LYS A 99 2.55 -8.42 -1.12
C LYS A 99 1.13 -8.40 -0.55
N GLN A 100 0.99 -8.20 0.76
CA GLN A 100 -0.32 -8.05 1.40
C GLN A 100 -1.08 -6.85 0.83
N TRP A 101 -0.44 -5.69 0.74
CA TRP A 101 -1.05 -4.50 0.15
C TRP A 101 -1.46 -4.71 -1.32
N GLN A 102 -0.63 -5.38 -2.13
CA GLN A 102 -0.97 -5.73 -3.51
C GLN A 102 -2.19 -6.64 -3.61
N ASN A 103 -2.32 -7.62 -2.71
CA ASN A 103 -3.49 -8.49 -2.67
C ASN A 103 -4.77 -7.71 -2.34
N GLU A 104 -4.73 -6.82 -1.34
CA GLU A 104 -5.88 -5.98 -1.00
C GLU A 104 -6.24 -5.00 -2.14
N GLN A 105 -5.24 -4.46 -2.83
CA GLN A 105 -5.43 -3.64 -4.02
C GLN A 105 -6.12 -4.42 -5.15
N CYS A 106 -5.73 -5.67 -5.39
CA CYS A 106 -6.37 -6.54 -6.38
C CYS A 106 -7.81 -6.87 -5.99
N ARG A 107 -8.07 -7.12 -4.71
CA ARG A 107 -9.41 -7.36 -4.17
C ARG A 107 -10.32 -6.14 -4.35
N LEU A 108 -9.84 -4.95 -4.02
CA LEU A 108 -10.57 -3.69 -4.24
C LEU A 108 -10.87 -3.48 -5.73
N SER A 109 -9.90 -3.70 -6.61
CA SER A 109 -10.11 -3.61 -8.07
C SER A 109 -11.20 -4.56 -8.57
N SER A 110 -11.25 -5.77 -8.02
CA SER A 110 -12.27 -6.76 -8.35
C SER A 110 -13.67 -6.27 -7.95
N TYR A 111 -13.82 -5.72 -6.75
CA TYR A 111 -15.10 -5.15 -6.31
C TYR A 111 -15.51 -3.92 -7.14
N ASN A 112 -14.59 -3.00 -7.42
CA ASN A 112 -14.86 -1.85 -8.29
C ASN A 112 -15.37 -2.28 -9.67
N THR A 113 -14.81 -3.34 -10.24
CA THR A 113 -15.24 -3.89 -11.54
C THR A 113 -16.67 -4.43 -11.46
N LEU A 114 -17.02 -5.14 -10.39
CA LEU A 114 -18.38 -5.65 -10.17
C LEU A 114 -19.39 -4.51 -9.99
N THR A 115 -19.03 -3.49 -9.21
CA THR A 115 -19.86 -2.31 -8.95
C THR A 115 -20.13 -1.54 -10.24
N ALA A 116 -19.09 -1.30 -11.04
CA ALA A 116 -19.23 -0.64 -12.35
C ALA A 116 -20.14 -1.43 -13.30
N ARG A 117 -19.99 -2.77 -13.35
CA ARG A 117 -20.85 -3.63 -14.17
C ARG A 117 -22.32 -3.55 -13.73
N ARG A 118 -22.58 -3.55 -12.42
CA ARG A 118 -23.93 -3.44 -11.87
C ARG A 118 -24.57 -2.10 -12.24
N ALA A 119 -23.85 -0.99 -12.03
CA ALA A 119 -24.32 0.34 -12.39
C ALA A 119 -24.66 0.44 -13.89
N MET A 120 -23.85 -0.18 -14.77
CA MET A 120 -24.14 -0.25 -16.20
C MET A 120 -25.43 -1.03 -16.50
N GLN A 121 -25.66 -2.16 -15.83
CA GLN A 121 -26.88 -2.95 -16.01
C GLN A 121 -28.13 -2.21 -15.52
N GLU A 122 -28.04 -1.52 -14.38
CA GLU A 122 -29.11 -0.68 -13.84
C GLU A 122 -29.45 0.46 -14.82
N GLN A 123 -28.44 1.15 -15.36
CA GLN A 123 -28.65 2.18 -16.37
C GLN A 123 -29.34 1.65 -17.63
N ILE A 124 -28.95 0.47 -18.13
CA ILE A 124 -29.61 -0.15 -19.29
C ILE A 124 -31.07 -0.48 -18.96
N ALA A 125 -31.36 -0.98 -17.76
CA ALA A 125 -32.71 -1.31 -17.34
C ALA A 125 -33.60 -0.05 -17.23
N GLU A 126 -33.07 1.04 -16.67
CA GLU A 126 -33.77 2.33 -16.60
C GLU A 126 -34.03 2.92 -17.98
N ASN A 127 -33.02 2.96 -18.86
CA ASN A 127 -33.20 3.44 -20.23
C ASN A 127 -34.31 2.66 -20.97
N ARG A 128 -34.39 1.33 -20.76
CA ARG A 128 -35.46 0.49 -21.34
C ARG A 128 -36.83 0.75 -20.71
N ARG A 129 -36.91 1.17 -19.44
CA ARG A 129 -38.16 1.55 -18.78
C ARG A 129 -38.64 2.89 -19.33
N GLU A 130 -37.75 3.87 -19.40
CA GLU A 130 -38.02 5.20 -19.96
C GLU A 130 -38.46 5.14 -21.43
N GLN A 131 -37.79 4.33 -22.24
CA GLN A 131 -38.17 4.13 -23.64
C GLN A 131 -39.59 3.56 -23.76
N ARG A 132 -39.94 2.53 -22.98
CA ARG A 132 -41.30 1.95 -22.97
C ARG A 132 -42.36 2.96 -22.57
N LEU A 133 -42.11 3.74 -21.51
CA LEU A 133 -43.03 4.80 -21.07
C LEU A 133 -43.24 5.86 -22.15
N ASN A 134 -42.16 6.27 -22.84
CA ASN A 134 -42.26 7.22 -23.95
C ASN A 134 -43.07 6.65 -25.12
N ASP A 135 -42.81 5.40 -25.51
CA ASP A 135 -43.53 4.72 -26.59
C ASP A 135 -45.04 4.59 -26.28
N GLU A 136 -45.39 4.28 -25.03
CA GLU A 136 -46.79 4.25 -24.55
C GLU A 136 -47.46 5.64 -24.62
N LEU A 137 -46.74 6.70 -24.23
CA LEU A 137 -47.26 8.07 -24.31
C LEU A 137 -47.48 8.53 -25.75
N VAL A 138 -46.54 8.22 -26.65
CA VAL A 138 -46.65 8.51 -28.09
C VAL A 138 -47.85 7.75 -28.68
N THR A 139 -47.95 6.44 -28.40
CA THR A 139 -49.04 5.60 -28.90
C THR A 139 -50.41 6.12 -28.44
N ASN A 140 -50.55 6.44 -27.15
CA ASN A 140 -51.79 6.99 -26.60
C ASN A 140 -52.18 8.34 -27.22
N ARG A 141 -51.20 9.22 -27.48
CA ARG A 141 -51.45 10.51 -28.17
C ARG A 141 -51.93 10.29 -29.60
N GLU A 142 -51.30 9.39 -30.33
CA GLU A 142 -51.69 9.07 -31.72
C GLU A 142 -53.09 8.45 -31.79
N VAL A 143 -53.44 7.55 -30.88
CA VAL A 143 -54.81 6.99 -30.78
C VAL A 143 -55.84 8.08 -30.54
N ARG A 144 -55.59 8.99 -29.58
CA ARG A 144 -56.49 10.13 -29.31
C ARG A 144 -56.65 11.04 -30.53
N ARG A 145 -55.57 11.32 -31.24
CA ARG A 145 -55.59 12.16 -32.44
C ARG A 145 -56.43 11.55 -33.55
N ARG A 146 -56.32 10.23 -33.77
CA ARG A 146 -57.11 9.52 -34.79
C ARG A 146 -58.60 9.52 -34.47
N LEU A 147 -58.96 9.32 -33.20
CA LEU A 147 -60.36 9.40 -32.76
C LEU A 147 -60.93 10.80 -33.03
N GLN A 148 -60.19 11.86 -32.71
CA GLN A 148 -60.60 13.24 -32.98
C GLN A 148 -60.75 13.57 -34.48
N GLN A 149 -60.06 12.84 -35.37
CA GLN A 149 -60.18 13.00 -36.82
C GLN A 149 -61.32 12.17 -37.43
N GLN A 150 -61.84 11.18 -36.71
CA GLN A 150 -62.99 10.37 -37.15
C GLN A 150 -64.33 10.99 -36.72
N ASP A 151 -64.33 11.78 -35.65
CA ASP A 151 -65.52 12.47 -35.12
C ASP A 151 -65.77 13.86 -35.74
N ALA A 152 -64.97 14.27 -36.75
CA ALA A 152 -65.05 15.54 -37.47
C ALA A 152 -65.40 15.32 -38.95
#